data_AF-A0A4P1R4N8-F1
#
_entry.id   AF-A0A4P1R4N8-F1
#
_cell.length_a   1.000
_cell.length_b   1.000
_cell.length_c   1.000
_cell.angle_alpha   90.00
_cell.angle_beta   90.00
_cell.angle_gamma   90.00
#
_symmetry.space_group_name_H-M   'P 1'
#
loop_
_entity.id
_entity.type
_entity.pdbx_description
1 polymer ?
#
loop_
_entity_poly.entity_id
_entity_poly.type
_entity_poly.pdbx_seq_one_letter_code
_entity_poly.pdbx_strand_id
1 'polypeptide(L)'
;MLIKIAAILLVGFLALAYQAIQPPPPRTCGSPGGPPITGPRIKLRDGRHLSYKEHGVPKQLANKKIVFIHAFGSSKHDAVIVSSLPLGLVEELGAYIVSFDRPGYGESDPDPHRTAKSIALDVEELADNLELGPKFYVVGYSMGGQSVWGCLKYIPHRLAGATLMTPVVNYWWPSFPSNLSTMAYKWQPKQDQWALRVFHYLPWLTHWWLNQKWFPTSSVVENNPDVFSPQDLQIISNMVDDSDIQVPIKY
;
A
#
# COMPACT_ATOMS: atom_id res chain seq x y z
N MET A 1 17.47 10.85 -47.75
CA MET A 1 17.31 9.43 -47.33
C MET A 1 17.63 9.25 -45.84
N LEU A 2 18.81 9.68 -45.36
CA LEU A 2 19.22 9.58 -43.95
C LEU A 2 18.24 10.23 -42.95
N ILE A 3 17.73 11.43 -43.23
CA ILE A 3 16.76 12.11 -42.35
C ILE A 3 15.47 11.29 -42.18
N LYS A 4 14.99 10.65 -43.24
CA LYS A 4 13.77 9.81 -43.19
C LYS A 4 14.02 8.53 -42.37
N ILE A 5 15.19 7.91 -42.53
CA ILE A 5 15.58 6.73 -41.75
C ILE A 5 15.71 7.10 -40.27
N ALA A 6 16.39 8.21 -39.95
CA ALA A 6 16.53 8.70 -38.58
C ALA A 6 15.17 9.01 -37.94
N ALA A 7 14.24 9.62 -38.68
CA ALA A 7 12.88 9.89 -38.20
C ALA A 7 12.12 8.59 -37.89
N ILE A 8 12.19 7.58 -38.75
CA ILE A 8 11.54 6.27 -38.52
C ILE A 8 12.12 5.58 -37.28
N LEU A 9 13.45 5.59 -37.13
CA LEU A 9 14.11 5.01 -35.95
C LEU A 9 13.72 5.74 -34.67
N LEU A 10 13.62 7.07 -34.71
CA LEU A 10 13.17 7.87 -33.56
C LEU A 10 11.73 7.52 -33.18
N VAL A 11 10.81 7.43 -34.14
CA VAL A 11 9.42 7.05 -33.87
C VAL A 11 9.33 5.64 -33.29
N GLY A 12 10.07 4.69 -33.85
CA GLY A 12 10.16 3.33 -33.31
C GLY A 12 10.68 3.29 -31.87
N PHE A 13 11.74 4.04 -31.59
CA PHE A 13 12.31 4.18 -30.24
C PHE A 13 11.29 4.80 -29.27
N LEU A 14 10.61 5.88 -29.66
CA LEU A 14 9.59 6.52 -28.82
C LEU A 14 8.39 5.61 -28.55
N ALA A 15 7.98 4.81 -29.53
CA ALA A 15 6.91 3.83 -29.36
C ALA A 15 7.30 2.73 -28.35
N LEU A 16 8.53 2.20 -28.46
CA LEU A 16 9.06 1.22 -27.50
C LEU A 16 9.22 1.81 -26.09
N ALA A 17 9.73 3.04 -25.99
CA ALA A 17 9.85 3.75 -24.73
C ALA A 17 8.46 3.98 -24.09
N TYR A 18 7.47 4.38 -24.88
CA TYR A 18 6.10 4.53 -24.42
C TYR A 18 5.52 3.21 -23.92
N GLN A 19 5.72 2.10 -24.65
CA GLN A 19 5.26 0.78 -24.19
C GLN A 19 5.94 0.36 -22.87
N ALA A 20 7.24 0.63 -22.71
CA ALA A 20 8.01 0.25 -21.53
C ALA A 20 7.58 1.00 -20.24
N ILE A 21 6.96 2.18 -20.36
CA ILE A 21 6.48 2.97 -19.22
C ILE A 21 5.04 2.65 -18.83
N GLN A 22 4.26 2.01 -19.71
CA GLN A 22 2.88 1.66 -19.41
C GLN A 22 2.82 0.40 -18.54
N PRO A 23 2.16 0.44 -17.37
CA PRO A 23 1.87 -0.79 -16.64
C PRO A 23 0.94 -1.69 -17.47
N PRO A 24 0.99 -3.01 -17.27
CA PRO A 24 0.02 -3.90 -17.89
C PRO A 24 -1.40 -3.52 -17.44
N PRO A 25 -2.42 -3.74 -18.29
CA PRO A 25 -3.81 -3.53 -17.89
C PRO A 25 -4.13 -4.29 -16.59
N PRO A 26 -4.86 -3.68 -15.66
CA PRO A 26 -5.29 -4.37 -14.44
C PRO A 26 -6.05 -5.65 -14.77
N ARG A 27 -5.79 -6.70 -14.00
CA ARG A 27 -6.53 -7.96 -14.14
C ARG A 27 -7.79 -7.90 -13.29
N THR A 28 -8.95 -7.98 -13.93
CA THR A 28 -10.24 -7.96 -13.23
C THR A 28 -10.43 -9.25 -12.44
N CYS A 29 -10.76 -9.14 -11.15
CA CYS A 29 -11.05 -10.29 -10.31
C CYS A 29 -12.21 -11.11 -10.89
N GLY A 30 -12.06 -12.43 -10.95
CA GLY A 30 -13.05 -13.36 -11.51
C GLY A 30 -13.10 -13.44 -13.04
N SER A 31 -12.34 -12.61 -13.76
CA SER A 31 -12.17 -12.73 -15.22
C SER A 31 -11.09 -13.79 -15.59
N PRO A 32 -11.10 -14.35 -16.82
CA PRO A 32 -10.03 -15.22 -17.28
C PRO A 32 -8.64 -14.58 -17.11
N GLY A 33 -7.75 -15.23 -16.37
CA GLY A 33 -6.40 -14.75 -16.07
C GLY A 33 -6.31 -13.73 -14.92
N GLY A 34 -7.43 -13.33 -14.32
CA GLY A 34 -7.46 -12.48 -13.12
C GLY A 34 -7.50 -13.26 -11.81
N PRO A 35 -7.31 -12.57 -10.66
CA PRO A 35 -7.38 -13.22 -9.34
C PRO A 35 -8.75 -13.88 -9.13
N PRO A 36 -8.80 -15.10 -8.55
CA PRO A 36 -10.08 -15.69 -8.17
C PRO A 36 -10.74 -14.85 -7.07
N ILE A 37 -12.06 -14.84 -7.03
CA ILE A 37 -12.81 -14.26 -5.92
C ILE A 37 -13.04 -15.38 -4.90
N THR A 38 -12.42 -15.26 -3.74
CA THR A 38 -12.46 -16.30 -2.70
C THR A 38 -13.03 -15.78 -1.38
N GLY A 39 -12.99 -14.46 -1.16
CA GLY A 39 -13.47 -13.82 0.06
C GLY A 39 -14.67 -12.89 -0.14
N PRO A 40 -15.19 -12.34 0.97
CA PRO A 40 -16.25 -11.35 0.91
C PRO A 40 -15.77 -10.05 0.26
N ARG A 41 -16.70 -9.38 -0.41
CA ARG A 41 -16.50 -8.09 -1.07
C ARG A 41 -17.71 -7.20 -0.87
N ILE A 42 -17.50 -5.89 -0.75
CA ILE A 42 -18.58 -4.89 -0.82
C ILE A 42 -18.50 -4.17 -2.15
N LYS A 43 -19.65 -3.73 -2.67
CA LYS A 43 -19.74 -2.93 -3.89
C LYS A 43 -19.83 -1.46 -3.53
N LEU A 44 -18.90 -0.67 -4.07
CA LEU A 44 -18.87 0.78 -3.95
C LEU A 44 -19.89 1.42 -4.88
N ARG A 45 -20.22 2.69 -4.62
CA ARG A 45 -21.18 3.48 -5.41
C ARG A 45 -20.77 3.65 -6.87
N ASP A 46 -19.48 3.65 -7.16
CA ASP A 46 -18.94 3.73 -8.51
C ASP A 46 -18.90 2.37 -9.25
N GLY A 47 -19.35 1.30 -8.59
CA GLY A 47 -19.45 -0.04 -9.15
C GLY A 47 -18.22 -0.93 -8.91
N ARG A 48 -17.10 -0.38 -8.43
CA ARG A 48 -15.94 -1.17 -7.99
C ARG A 48 -16.28 -2.00 -6.76
N HIS A 49 -15.53 -3.06 -6.54
CA HIS A 49 -15.63 -3.88 -5.34
C HIS A 49 -14.36 -3.80 -4.49
N LEU A 50 -14.53 -3.75 -3.17
CA LEU A 50 -13.44 -3.92 -2.22
C LEU A 50 -13.56 -5.27 -1.52
N SER A 51 -12.50 -6.08 -1.60
CA SER A 51 -12.39 -7.30 -0.81
C SER A 51 -11.87 -6.99 0.59
N TYR A 52 -12.44 -7.66 1.59
CA TYR A 52 -12.10 -7.40 2.98
C TYR A 52 -12.04 -8.69 3.81
N LYS A 53 -11.49 -8.58 5.01
CA LYS A 53 -11.41 -9.65 6.00
C LYS A 53 -11.69 -9.07 7.38
N GLU A 54 -12.54 -9.75 8.13
CA GLU A 54 -12.92 -9.41 9.50
C GLU A 54 -12.06 -10.20 10.49
N HIS A 55 -11.70 -9.56 11.61
CA HIS A 55 -10.89 -10.12 12.68
C HIS A 55 -11.36 -9.60 14.05
N GLY A 56 -10.97 -10.30 15.12
CA GLY A 56 -11.31 -9.93 16.49
C GLY A 56 -12.72 -10.36 16.89
N VAL A 57 -13.35 -9.60 17.79
CA VAL A 57 -14.68 -9.93 18.32
C VAL A 57 -15.78 -9.66 17.28
N PRO A 58 -16.95 -10.33 17.36
CA PRO A 58 -18.09 -10.02 16.52
C PRO A 58 -18.46 -8.52 16.55
N LYS A 59 -18.75 -7.93 15.39
CA LYS A 59 -19.05 -6.50 15.21
C LYS A 59 -20.09 -5.96 16.20
N GLN A 60 -21.07 -6.77 16.58
CA GLN A 60 -22.18 -6.41 17.49
C GLN A 60 -21.73 -6.32 18.96
N LEU A 61 -20.67 -7.04 19.32
CA LEU A 61 -20.09 -7.03 20.67
C LEU A 61 -18.94 -6.03 20.80
N ALA A 62 -18.45 -5.51 19.68
CA ALA A 62 -17.30 -4.63 19.64
C ALA A 62 -17.60 -3.22 20.17
N ASN A 63 -16.74 -2.73 21.06
CA ASN A 63 -16.74 -1.35 21.53
C ASN A 63 -15.77 -0.45 20.72
N LYS A 64 -14.83 -1.08 19.98
CA LYS A 64 -13.90 -0.43 19.04
C LYS A 64 -14.04 -1.09 17.68
N LYS A 65 -14.25 -0.27 16.66
CA LYS A 65 -14.30 -0.73 15.26
C LYS A 65 -13.18 -0.05 14.49
N ILE A 66 -12.32 -0.85 13.89
CA ILE A 66 -11.05 -0.41 13.32
C ILE A 66 -11.01 -0.83 11.85
N VAL A 67 -10.74 0.12 10.96
CA VAL A 67 -10.34 -0.17 9.58
C VAL A 67 -8.82 -0.19 9.51
N PHE A 68 -8.25 -1.35 9.18
CA PHE A 68 -6.81 -1.53 9.00
C PHE A 68 -6.42 -1.44 7.52
N ILE A 69 -5.42 -0.61 7.22
CA ILE A 69 -4.94 -0.34 5.87
C ILE A 69 -3.52 -0.90 5.72
N HIS A 70 -3.39 -1.92 4.87
CA HIS A 70 -2.15 -2.68 4.67
C HIS A 70 -1.04 -1.90 3.94
N ALA A 71 0.19 -2.40 4.08
CA ALA A 71 1.41 -1.83 3.52
C ALA A 71 1.58 -2.10 2.00
N PHE A 72 2.71 -1.65 1.45
CA PHE A 72 3.15 -2.03 0.11
C PHE A 72 3.45 -3.54 0.05
N GLY A 73 3.15 -4.20 -1.07
CA GLY A 73 3.40 -5.64 -1.27
C GLY A 73 2.50 -6.60 -0.45
N SER A 74 1.55 -6.07 0.31
CA SER A 74 0.70 -6.82 1.24
C SER A 74 -0.77 -6.82 0.80
N SER A 75 -1.66 -7.47 1.56
CA SER A 75 -3.08 -7.67 1.28
C SER A 75 -3.94 -7.52 2.54
N LYS A 76 -5.27 -7.71 2.39
CA LYS A 76 -6.22 -7.86 3.50
C LYS A 76 -5.83 -8.97 4.49
N HIS A 77 -4.99 -9.93 4.12
CA HIS A 77 -4.62 -11.03 5.00
C HIS A 77 -3.56 -10.65 6.04
N ASP A 78 -2.79 -9.58 5.80
CA ASP A 78 -1.64 -9.21 6.63
C ASP A 78 -1.97 -8.06 7.60
N ALA A 79 -3.06 -8.21 8.36
CA ALA A 79 -3.39 -7.28 9.42
C ALA A 79 -2.41 -7.48 10.59
N VAL A 80 -1.24 -6.82 10.55
CA VAL A 80 -0.15 -7.05 11.51
C VAL A 80 -0.57 -6.77 12.97
N ILE A 81 -1.54 -5.88 13.18
CA ILE A 81 -2.13 -5.63 14.51
C ILE A 81 -2.96 -6.81 15.04
N VAL A 82 -3.28 -7.79 14.20
CA VAL A 82 -3.97 -9.02 14.59
C VAL A 82 -2.95 -10.14 14.77
N SER A 83 -2.02 -10.30 13.83
CA SER A 83 -1.06 -11.40 13.85
C SER A 83 0.08 -11.24 14.85
N SER A 84 0.41 -10.01 15.25
CA SER A 84 1.60 -9.71 16.07
C SER A 84 1.26 -9.29 17.50
N LEU A 85 -0.02 -9.19 17.86
CA LEU A 85 -0.43 -8.92 19.24
C LEU A 85 -0.47 -10.22 20.05
N PRO A 86 -0.27 -10.16 21.38
CA PRO A 86 -0.51 -11.30 22.27
C PRO A 86 -1.90 -11.90 22.03
N LEU A 87 -1.97 -13.24 22.05
CA LEU A 87 -3.22 -13.96 21.87
C LEU A 87 -4.27 -13.47 22.90
N GLY A 88 -5.47 -13.14 22.42
CA GLY A 88 -6.56 -12.68 23.28
C GLY A 88 -6.60 -11.17 23.51
N LEU A 89 -5.57 -10.40 23.13
CA LEU A 89 -5.55 -8.95 23.39
C LEU A 89 -6.60 -8.20 22.55
N VAL A 90 -6.83 -8.61 21.29
CA VAL A 90 -7.86 -8.00 20.44
C VAL A 90 -9.24 -8.24 21.05
N GLU A 91 -9.46 -9.42 21.62
CA GLU A 91 -10.68 -9.82 22.31
C GLU A 91 -10.88 -9.08 23.62
N GLU A 92 -9.84 -8.96 24.44
CA GLU A 92 -9.84 -8.20 25.70
C GLU A 92 -10.18 -6.73 25.47
N LEU A 93 -9.62 -6.15 24.40
CA LEU A 93 -9.91 -4.77 24.00
C LEU A 93 -11.32 -4.61 23.40
N GLY A 94 -12.05 -5.70 23.15
CA GLY A 94 -13.36 -5.67 22.50
C GLY A 94 -13.30 -5.09 21.08
N ALA A 95 -12.19 -5.32 20.38
CA ALA A 95 -11.92 -4.72 19.08
C ALA A 95 -12.43 -5.61 17.93
N TYR A 96 -13.24 -5.00 17.06
CA TYR A 96 -13.53 -5.51 15.73
C TYR A 96 -12.60 -4.82 14.73
N ILE A 97 -11.87 -5.59 13.95
CA ILE A 97 -10.91 -5.08 12.97
C ILE A 97 -11.33 -5.59 11.59
N VAL A 98 -11.46 -4.67 10.64
CA VAL A 98 -11.62 -5.01 9.22
C VAL A 98 -10.38 -4.54 8.46
N SER A 99 -9.69 -5.46 7.80
CA SER A 99 -8.68 -5.15 6.80
C SER A 99 -9.26 -5.32 5.42
N PHE A 100 -8.82 -4.52 4.45
CA PHE A 100 -9.30 -4.61 3.08
C PHE A 100 -8.15 -4.51 2.08
N ASP A 101 -8.33 -5.13 0.91
CA ASP A 101 -7.41 -4.99 -0.20
C ASP A 101 -7.59 -3.58 -0.79
N ARG A 102 -6.53 -2.76 -0.78
CA ARG A 102 -6.58 -1.43 -1.43
C ARG A 102 -6.91 -1.58 -2.92
N PRO A 103 -7.47 -0.56 -3.59
CA PRO A 103 -7.79 -0.64 -5.02
C PRO A 103 -6.59 -1.11 -5.86
N GLY A 104 -6.79 -2.16 -6.65
CA GLY A 104 -5.75 -2.80 -7.46
C GLY A 104 -4.86 -3.82 -6.74
N TYR A 105 -5.14 -4.13 -5.46
CA TYR A 105 -4.51 -5.20 -4.71
C TYR A 105 -5.45 -6.39 -4.53
N GLY A 106 -4.88 -7.59 -4.38
CA GLY A 106 -5.60 -8.81 -4.03
C GLY A 106 -6.87 -9.01 -4.85
N GLU A 107 -8.01 -9.01 -4.15
CA GLU A 107 -9.32 -9.21 -4.74
C GLU A 107 -10.16 -7.91 -4.82
N SER A 108 -9.53 -6.74 -4.76
CA SER A 108 -10.21 -5.45 -4.96
C SER A 108 -10.07 -4.95 -6.40
N ASP A 109 -11.14 -4.36 -6.91
CA ASP A 109 -11.12 -3.77 -8.25
C ASP A 109 -10.12 -2.58 -8.29
N PRO A 110 -9.43 -2.36 -9.42
CA PRO A 110 -8.54 -1.22 -9.60
C PRO A 110 -9.30 0.10 -9.60
N ASP A 111 -8.67 1.15 -9.08
CA ASP A 111 -9.12 2.54 -9.26
C ASP A 111 -8.23 3.22 -10.31
N PRO A 112 -8.67 3.34 -11.58
CA PRO A 112 -7.89 4.00 -12.63
C PRO A 112 -7.74 5.51 -12.40
N HIS A 113 -8.53 6.09 -11.50
CA HIS A 113 -8.51 7.50 -11.13
C HIS A 113 -8.09 7.70 -9.67
N ARG A 114 -7.23 6.80 -9.17
CA ARG A 114 -6.80 6.80 -7.77
C ARG A 114 -6.23 8.14 -7.33
N THR A 115 -6.79 8.66 -6.24
CA THR A 115 -6.30 9.85 -5.55
C THR A 115 -6.25 9.60 -4.04
N ALA A 116 -5.61 10.50 -3.31
CA ALA A 116 -5.71 10.49 -1.84
C ALA A 116 -7.15 10.68 -1.33
N LYS A 117 -8.02 11.29 -2.14
CA LYS A 117 -9.44 11.46 -1.83
C LYS A 117 -10.22 10.18 -2.09
N SER A 118 -10.01 9.52 -3.23
CA SER A 118 -10.77 8.32 -3.58
C SER A 118 -10.56 7.21 -2.54
N ILE A 119 -9.32 6.94 -2.11
CA ILE A 119 -9.07 5.94 -1.07
C ILE A 119 -9.72 6.28 0.28
N ALA A 120 -9.87 7.56 0.61
CA ALA A 120 -10.55 7.97 1.83
C ALA A 120 -12.07 7.73 1.74
N LEU A 121 -12.67 8.01 0.58
CA LEU A 121 -14.07 7.72 0.32
C LEU A 121 -14.34 6.21 0.26
N ASP A 122 -13.42 5.44 -0.33
CA ASP A 122 -13.48 3.97 -0.32
C ASP A 122 -13.52 3.42 1.12
N VAL A 123 -12.72 3.99 2.03
CA VAL A 123 -12.72 3.62 3.46
C VAL A 123 -14.04 4.01 4.15
N GLU A 124 -14.60 5.18 3.83
CA GLU A 124 -15.91 5.59 4.33
C GLU A 124 -17.02 4.66 3.84
N GLU A 125 -17.07 4.37 2.54
CA GLU A 125 -18.06 3.48 1.95
C GLU A 125 -17.92 2.04 2.46
N LEU A 126 -16.69 1.55 2.68
CA LEU A 126 -16.45 0.27 3.35
C LEU A 126 -17.07 0.27 4.75
N ALA A 127 -16.83 1.34 5.52
CA ALA A 127 -17.37 1.45 6.87
C ALA A 127 -18.90 1.56 6.89
N ASP A 128 -19.50 2.23 5.91
CA ASP A 128 -20.96 2.34 5.76
C ASP A 128 -21.60 1.01 5.36
N ASN A 129 -21.06 0.33 4.35
CA ASN A 129 -21.56 -0.98 3.92
C ASN A 129 -21.45 -2.04 5.02
N LEU A 130 -20.41 -1.95 5.86
CA LEU A 130 -20.25 -2.84 7.01
C LEU A 130 -20.93 -2.33 8.28
N GLU A 131 -21.64 -1.21 8.23
CA GLU A 131 -22.37 -0.61 9.35
C GLU A 131 -21.49 -0.44 10.59
N LEU A 132 -20.29 0.11 10.40
CA LEU A 132 -19.38 0.37 11.52
C LEU A 132 -19.91 1.47 12.44
N GLY A 133 -20.89 2.24 11.97
CA GLY A 133 -21.54 3.31 12.72
C GLY A 133 -21.02 4.69 12.33
N PRO A 134 -21.41 5.74 13.07
CA PRO A 134 -21.13 7.12 12.68
C PRO A 134 -19.64 7.44 12.71
N LYS A 135 -18.87 6.83 13.62
CA LYS A 135 -17.43 6.99 13.73
C LYS A 135 -16.70 5.67 13.97
N PHE A 136 -15.51 5.54 13.39
CA PHE A 136 -14.64 4.38 13.51
C PHE A 136 -13.16 4.81 13.59
N TYR A 137 -12.28 3.89 13.96
CA TYR A 137 -10.84 4.13 14.00
C TYR A 137 -10.18 3.68 12.70
N VAL A 138 -9.12 4.35 12.29
CA VAL A 138 -8.29 3.92 11.14
C VAL A 138 -6.85 3.68 11.58
N VAL A 139 -6.27 2.58 11.12
CA VAL A 139 -4.86 2.24 11.38
C VAL A 139 -4.19 1.95 10.03
N GLY A 140 -3.11 2.65 9.73
CA GLY A 140 -2.36 2.46 8.48
C GLY A 140 -0.93 2.01 8.78
N TYR A 141 -0.53 0.88 8.19
CA TYR A 141 0.82 0.36 8.32
C TYR A 141 1.69 0.77 7.13
N SER A 142 2.85 1.37 7.38
CA SER A 142 3.80 1.77 6.33
C SER A 142 3.12 2.64 5.27
N MET A 143 3.01 2.16 4.02
CA MET A 143 2.34 2.88 2.94
C MET A 143 0.83 3.04 3.18
N GLY A 144 0.21 2.23 4.03
CA GLY A 144 -1.15 2.43 4.52
C GLY A 144 -1.32 3.74 5.29
N GLY A 145 -0.23 4.29 5.85
CA GLY A 145 -0.23 5.61 6.47
C GLY A 145 -0.59 6.74 5.50
N GLN A 146 -0.23 6.61 4.21
CA GLN A 146 -0.65 7.56 3.17
C GLN A 146 -2.19 7.62 3.08
N SER A 147 -2.87 6.48 3.16
CA SER A 147 -4.32 6.41 3.12
C SER A 147 -4.96 7.00 4.37
N VAL A 148 -4.35 6.80 5.55
CA VAL A 148 -4.79 7.43 6.80
C VAL A 148 -4.72 8.96 6.72
N TRP A 149 -3.67 9.52 6.14
CA TRP A 149 -3.60 10.97 5.85
C TRP A 149 -4.73 11.44 4.95
N GLY A 150 -5.08 10.65 3.92
CA GLY A 150 -6.26 10.89 3.10
C GLY A 150 -7.54 10.91 3.94
N CYS A 151 -7.72 9.93 4.82
CA CYS A 151 -8.88 9.85 5.69
C CYS A 151 -9.00 11.07 6.62
N LEU A 152 -7.89 11.45 7.27
CA LEU A 152 -7.83 12.63 8.13
C LEU A 152 -8.20 13.92 7.37
N LYS A 153 -7.84 14.02 6.09
CA LYS A 153 -8.13 15.20 5.28
C LYS A 153 -9.57 15.24 4.77
N TYR A 154 -10.10 14.10 4.30
CA TYR A 154 -11.34 14.08 3.51
C TYR A 154 -12.55 13.54 4.26
N ILE A 155 -12.36 12.67 5.26
CA ILE A 155 -13.45 12.11 6.07
C ILE A 155 -13.22 12.28 7.59
N PRO A 156 -12.66 13.41 8.09
CA PRO A 156 -12.36 13.56 9.52
C PRO A 156 -13.60 13.42 10.41
N HIS A 157 -14.77 13.77 9.89
CA HIS A 157 -16.04 13.66 10.59
C HIS A 157 -16.45 12.20 10.89
N ARG A 158 -15.90 11.22 10.15
CA ARG A 158 -16.11 9.77 10.36
C ARG A 158 -15.10 9.13 11.30
N LEU A 159 -14.06 9.85 11.72
CA LEU A 159 -12.96 9.26 12.49
C LEU A 159 -13.15 9.47 14.00
N ALA A 160 -13.13 8.37 14.76
CA ALA A 160 -12.98 8.37 16.22
C ALA A 160 -11.51 8.50 16.63
N GLY A 161 -10.58 8.09 15.76
CA GLY A 161 -9.13 8.20 15.94
C GLY A 161 -8.39 7.66 14.72
N ALA A 162 -7.12 8.02 14.61
CA ALA A 162 -6.26 7.63 13.51
C ALA A 162 -4.86 7.27 14.01
N THR A 163 -4.31 6.16 13.51
CA THR A 163 -2.97 5.69 13.86
C THR A 163 -2.14 5.51 12.60
N LEU A 164 -0.95 6.11 12.61
CA LEU A 164 0.09 5.91 11.61
C LEU A 164 1.15 4.98 12.20
N MET A 165 1.17 3.72 11.79
CA MET A 165 2.13 2.73 12.26
C MET A 165 3.29 2.65 11.27
N THR A 166 4.47 3.08 11.73
CA THR A 166 5.71 3.14 10.93
C THR A 166 5.52 3.71 9.52
N PRO A 167 4.88 4.90 9.37
CA PRO A 167 4.43 5.39 8.06
C PRO A 167 5.60 5.72 7.12
N VAL A 168 5.38 5.50 5.83
CA VAL A 168 6.28 6.04 4.80
C VAL A 168 6.20 7.57 4.83
N VAL A 169 7.35 8.23 4.90
CA VAL A 169 7.47 9.70 5.00
C VAL A 169 7.43 10.34 3.62
N ASN A 170 6.69 11.44 3.48
CA ASN A 170 6.78 12.33 2.32
C ASN A 170 7.76 13.47 2.60
N TYR A 171 8.94 13.40 1.98
CA TYR A 171 10.02 14.39 2.16
C TYR A 171 9.71 15.78 1.56
N TRP A 172 8.64 15.91 0.77
CA TRP A 172 8.21 17.17 0.16
C TRP A 172 7.04 17.83 0.89
N TRP A 173 6.69 17.37 2.09
CA TRP A 173 5.64 18.03 2.85
C TRP A 173 6.06 19.45 3.27
N PRO A 174 5.27 20.48 2.91
CA PRO A 174 5.62 21.87 3.21
C PRO A 174 5.58 22.18 4.71
N SER A 175 4.85 21.36 5.49
CA SER A 175 4.72 21.54 6.94
C SER A 175 5.95 21.09 7.74
N PHE A 176 6.90 20.37 7.12
CA PHE A 176 8.15 19.97 7.79
C PHE A 176 9.28 20.95 7.44
N PRO A 177 10.16 21.29 8.40
CA PRO A 177 11.32 22.13 8.12
C PRO A 177 12.17 21.53 7.00
N SER A 178 12.42 22.32 5.94
CA SER A 178 13.09 21.83 4.73
C SER A 178 14.49 21.28 4.98
N ASN A 179 15.21 21.83 5.97
CA ASN A 179 16.50 21.33 6.42
C ASN A 179 16.40 19.91 7.01
N LEU A 180 15.40 19.65 7.86
CA LEU A 180 15.16 18.33 8.46
C LEU A 180 14.73 17.31 7.40
N SER A 181 13.77 17.68 6.54
CA SER A 181 13.33 16.81 5.45
C SER A 181 14.47 16.47 4.49
N THR A 182 15.30 17.45 4.13
CA THR A 182 16.47 17.24 3.27
C THR A 182 17.52 16.35 3.93
N MET A 183 17.76 16.53 5.23
CA MET A 183 18.70 15.71 5.98
C MET A 183 18.22 14.25 6.07
N ALA A 184 16.97 14.02 6.47
CA ALA A 184 16.39 12.68 6.55
C ALA A 184 16.33 12.00 5.18
N TYR A 185 15.99 12.73 4.12
CA TYR A 185 16.04 12.23 2.75
C TYR A 185 17.45 11.78 2.34
N LYS A 186 18.50 12.53 2.74
CA LYS A 186 19.89 12.18 2.43
C LYS A 186 20.40 10.96 3.21
N TRP A 187 19.76 10.58 4.31
CA TRP A 187 20.08 9.34 5.05
C TRP A 187 19.59 8.07 4.35
N GLN A 188 18.63 8.18 3.43
CA GLN A 188 18.17 7.04 2.64
C GLN A 188 19.29 6.51 1.73
N PRO A 189 19.30 5.20 1.40
CA PRO A 189 20.15 4.66 0.34
C PRO A 189 20.05 5.47 -0.96
N LYS A 190 21.15 5.54 -1.71
CA LYS A 190 21.20 6.34 -2.96
C LYS A 190 20.13 5.92 -3.97
N GLN A 191 19.83 4.63 -4.05
CA GLN A 191 18.77 4.10 -4.91
C GLN A 191 17.39 4.63 -4.51
N ASP A 192 17.08 4.71 -3.21
CA ASP A 192 15.78 5.22 -2.75
C ASP A 192 15.66 6.73 -2.91
N GLN A 193 16.76 7.47 -2.77
CA GLN A 193 16.79 8.90 -3.14
C GLN A 193 16.32 9.08 -4.60
N TRP A 194 16.87 8.30 -5.53
CA TRP A 194 16.45 8.35 -6.92
C TRP A 194 15.02 7.85 -7.14
N ALA A 195 14.64 6.73 -6.53
CA ALA A 195 13.29 6.20 -6.62
C ALA A 195 12.24 7.22 -6.18
N LEU A 196 12.43 7.83 -5.01
CA LEU A 196 11.54 8.86 -4.46
C LEU A 196 11.45 10.10 -5.37
N ARG A 197 12.56 10.52 -6.00
CA ARG A 197 12.53 11.61 -7.00
C ARG A 197 11.70 11.25 -8.21
N VAL A 198 11.81 10.02 -8.71
CA VAL A 198 11.00 9.56 -9.84
C VAL A 198 9.53 9.52 -9.44
N PHE A 199 9.19 8.92 -8.29
CA PHE A 199 7.81 8.86 -7.81
C PHE A 199 7.20 10.24 -7.60
N HIS A 200 8.00 11.23 -7.18
CA HIS A 200 7.52 12.58 -6.93
C HIS A 200 7.42 13.45 -8.19
N TYR A 201 8.50 13.54 -8.98
CA TYR A 201 8.57 14.48 -10.12
C TYR A 201 8.13 13.87 -11.45
N LEU A 202 8.27 12.54 -11.61
CA LEU A 202 7.97 11.82 -12.85
C LEU A 202 7.12 10.58 -12.56
N PRO A 203 5.95 10.70 -11.89
CA PRO A 203 5.18 9.55 -11.43
C PRO A 203 4.76 8.60 -12.57
N TRP A 204 4.66 9.09 -13.81
CA TRP A 204 4.39 8.29 -15.01
C TRP A 204 5.52 7.30 -15.36
N LEU A 205 6.73 7.50 -14.82
CA LEU A 205 7.86 6.55 -14.94
C LEU A 205 7.92 5.51 -13.82
N THR A 206 7.02 5.57 -12.83
CA THR A 206 7.07 4.68 -11.65
C THR A 206 7.09 3.21 -12.05
N HIS A 207 6.23 2.79 -12.99
CA HIS A 207 6.19 1.41 -13.45
C HIS A 207 7.54 0.98 -14.04
N TRP A 208 8.07 1.75 -14.99
CA TRP A 208 9.36 1.46 -15.61
C TRP A 208 10.50 1.43 -14.59
N TRP A 209 10.56 2.42 -13.69
CA TRP A 209 11.60 2.51 -12.66
C TRP A 209 11.63 1.26 -11.76
N LEU A 210 10.45 0.76 -11.39
CA LEU A 210 10.31 -0.44 -10.55
C LEU A 210 10.62 -1.75 -11.27
N ASN A 211 10.62 -1.79 -12.61
CA ASN A 211 10.76 -3.03 -13.40
C ASN A 211 12.07 -3.12 -14.21
N GLN A 212 12.76 -2.00 -14.41
CA GLN A 212 14.06 -2.00 -15.10
C GLN A 212 15.13 -2.78 -14.31
N LYS A 213 16.16 -3.27 -15.01
CA LYS A 213 17.23 -4.12 -14.45
C LYS A 213 18.65 -3.58 -14.67
N TRP A 214 18.76 -2.34 -15.13
CA TRP A 214 20.04 -1.72 -15.48
C TRP A 214 20.79 -1.16 -14.27
N PHE A 215 20.05 -0.79 -13.22
CA PHE A 215 20.59 -0.28 -11.97
C PHE A 215 19.62 -0.57 -10.81
N PRO A 216 20.05 -0.42 -9.55
CA PRO A 216 19.18 -0.68 -8.40
C PRO A 216 17.93 0.21 -8.39
N THR A 217 16.74 -0.38 -8.17
CA THR A 217 15.45 0.34 -8.25
C THR A 217 15.09 1.05 -6.95
N SER A 218 14.57 0.32 -5.97
CA SER A 218 14.32 0.77 -4.60
C SER A 218 14.67 -0.37 -3.68
N SER A 219 15.31 -0.04 -2.56
CA SER A 219 15.73 -1.01 -1.56
C SER A 219 14.58 -1.88 -1.05
N VAL A 220 13.37 -1.31 -0.94
CA VAL A 220 12.17 -2.04 -0.51
C VAL A 220 11.77 -3.12 -1.52
N VAL A 221 11.86 -2.82 -2.82
CA VAL A 221 11.52 -3.78 -3.88
C VAL A 221 12.60 -4.85 -4.04
N GLU A 222 13.86 -4.48 -3.81
CA GLU A 222 15.00 -5.40 -3.87
C GLU A 222 15.21 -6.21 -2.58
N ASN A 223 14.48 -5.90 -1.51
CA ASN A 223 14.74 -6.41 -0.15
C ASN A 223 16.21 -6.19 0.26
N ASN A 224 16.78 -5.02 -0.04
CA ASN A 224 18.16 -4.69 0.29
C ASN A 224 18.31 -4.55 1.82
N PRO A 225 19.18 -5.35 2.47
CA PRO A 225 19.35 -5.31 3.92
C PRO A 225 19.96 -4.01 4.45
N ASP A 226 20.57 -3.18 3.60
CA ASP A 226 21.18 -1.89 3.99
C ASP A 226 20.17 -0.88 4.55
N VAL A 227 18.86 -1.15 4.42
CA VAL A 227 17.80 -0.34 5.03
C VAL A 227 17.64 -0.58 6.52
N PHE A 228 18.17 -1.69 7.03
CA PHE A 228 18.04 -2.11 8.41
C PHE A 228 19.23 -1.61 9.23
N SER A 229 18.93 -1.14 10.45
CA SER A 229 19.99 -0.90 11.42
C SER A 229 20.61 -2.24 11.87
N PRO A 230 21.82 -2.23 12.47
CA PRO A 230 22.39 -3.44 13.06
C PRO A 230 21.47 -4.12 14.08
N GLN A 231 20.68 -3.34 14.82
CA GLN A 231 19.69 -3.85 15.77
C GLN A 231 18.51 -4.53 15.05
N ASP A 232 18.02 -3.94 13.96
CA ASP A 232 16.96 -4.55 13.15
C ASP A 232 17.43 -5.89 12.58
N LEU A 233 18.67 -5.96 12.10
CA LEU A 233 19.26 -7.22 11.58
C LEU A 233 19.36 -8.29 12.66
N GLN A 234 19.69 -7.94 13.91
CA GLN A 234 19.70 -8.88 15.03
C GLN A 234 18.30 -9.37 15.39
N ILE A 235 17.30 -8.50 15.34
CA ILE A 235 15.90 -8.89 15.58
C ILE A 235 15.43 -9.83 14.47
N ILE A 236 15.70 -9.49 13.21
CA ILE A 236 15.33 -10.30 12.05
C ILE A 236 15.99 -11.68 12.11
N SER A 237 17.28 -11.77 12.44
CA SER A 237 17.94 -13.08 12.56
C SER A 237 17.28 -13.98 13.60
N ASN A 238 16.89 -13.40 14.75
CA ASN A 238 16.22 -14.17 15.81
C ASN A 238 14.79 -14.59 15.42
N MET A 239 14.08 -13.80 14.61
CA MET A 239 12.76 -14.17 14.10
C MET A 239 12.83 -15.30 13.07
N VAL A 240 13.88 -15.31 12.24
CA VAL A 240 14.08 -16.35 11.23
C VAL A 240 14.39 -17.70 11.91
N ASP A 241 15.21 -17.71 12.96
CA ASP A 241 15.54 -18.92 13.72
C ASP A 241 14.30 -19.54 14.41
N ASP A 242 13.29 -18.74 14.79
CA ASP A 242 12.01 -19.22 15.34
C ASP A 242 11.01 -19.70 14.25
N SER A 243 11.27 -19.42 12.97
CA SER A 243 10.32 -19.61 11.86
C SER A 243 10.46 -20.92 11.08
N ASP A 244 11.20 -21.91 11.60
CA ASP A 244 11.39 -23.23 10.97
C ASP A 244 10.12 -24.13 10.94
N ILE A 245 8.93 -23.54 11.06
CA ILE A 245 7.65 -24.16 10.77
C ILE A 245 6.88 -23.30 9.74
N GLN A 246 7.07 -23.69 8.47
CA GLN A 246 6.14 -23.57 7.33
C GLN A 246 6.07 -22.27 6.49
N VAL A 247 6.77 -22.34 5.34
CA VAL A 247 6.25 -22.30 3.93
C VAL A 247 7.07 -21.34 3.04
N PRO A 248 7.47 -21.77 1.82
CA PRO A 248 8.31 -20.96 0.93
C PRO A 248 7.46 -19.94 0.16
N ILE A 249 7.88 -18.68 0.16
CA ILE A 249 7.42 -17.69 -0.82
C ILE A 249 8.30 -17.86 -2.08
N LYS A 250 7.75 -18.52 -3.10
CA LYS A 250 8.22 -18.39 -4.49
C LYS A 250 7.23 -17.51 -5.26
N TYR A 251 7.75 -16.48 -5.90
CA TYR A 251 7.07 -15.71 -6.95
C TYR A 251 6.87 -16.54 -8.22
#